data_AF-A0A855KA38-F1
#
_entry.id   AF-A0A855KA38-F1
#
_cell.length_a   1.000
_cell.length_b   1.000
_cell.length_c   1.000
_cell.angle_alpha   90.00
_cell.angle_beta   90.00
_cell.angle_gamma   90.00
#
_symmetry.space_group_name_H-M   'P 1'
#
loop_
_entity.id
_entity.type
_entity.pdbx_description
1 polymer ?
#
loop_
_entity_poly.entity_id
_entity_poly.type
_entity_poly.pdbx_seq_one_letter_code
_entity_poly.pdbx_strand_id
1 'polypeptide(L)'
;MGMFKGAMMNNGEKTKSTSVGLTKNIGVYVADEIKRAPIATLSILVGAIGGCLAFFFAGIQPNSQSPILSPALSGAVDSVGAVEIRNILMVMSFFLFSSFLGAGVVRFVAKKHEVASILLSVLIAAVTNFSTLFLVYLAPPRARSYQLFYAAHDNVFYASMVVYLTVCGAAVFKDIYHSIQPDLKDKSSGDDAKEANGIGFLFVAAILIALWGWAVFAGQKRLTDTFLPDIAHYIEKTPVKK
;
A
#
# COMPACT_ATOMS: atom_id res chain seq x y z
N MET A 1 -7.91 -58.28 -36.94
CA MET A 1 -7.83 -58.67 -35.52
C MET A 1 -6.54 -58.09 -34.97
N GLY A 2 -6.63 -56.97 -34.23
CA GLY A 2 -5.48 -56.24 -33.71
C GLY A 2 -5.96 -55.20 -32.70
N MET A 3 -5.56 -55.41 -31.45
CA MET A 3 -6.06 -54.79 -30.21
C MET A 3 -5.94 -53.25 -30.16
N PHE A 4 -7.03 -52.58 -29.82
CA PHE A 4 -6.99 -51.31 -29.08
C PHE A 4 -6.70 -51.62 -27.61
N LYS A 5 -5.49 -51.31 -27.14
CA LYS A 5 -5.14 -51.36 -25.72
C LYS A 5 -5.04 -49.92 -25.20
N GLY A 6 -6.00 -49.56 -24.37
CA GLY A 6 -6.17 -48.22 -23.82
C GLY A 6 -4.99 -47.77 -22.96
N ALA A 7 -4.58 -46.52 -23.18
CA ALA A 7 -3.72 -45.78 -22.27
C ALA A 7 -4.62 -44.92 -21.36
N MET A 8 -5.11 -45.53 -20.28
CA MET A 8 -5.61 -44.79 -19.13
C MET A 8 -4.38 -44.34 -18.33
N MET A 9 -3.82 -43.18 -18.70
CA MET A 9 -2.66 -42.62 -18.02
C MET A 9 -3.10 -41.73 -16.86
N ASN A 10 -2.65 -42.16 -15.69
CA ASN A 10 -2.82 -41.63 -14.34
C ASN A 10 -2.54 -40.11 -14.23
N ASN A 11 -3.60 -39.32 -14.04
CA ASN A 11 -3.53 -37.87 -13.81
C ASN A 11 -3.31 -37.48 -12.32
N GLY A 12 -3.13 -38.46 -11.41
CA GLY A 12 -3.06 -38.22 -9.96
C GLY A 12 -1.69 -37.82 -9.40
N GLU A 13 -0.59 -38.10 -10.11
CA GLU A 13 0.78 -37.90 -9.57
C GLU A 13 1.43 -36.57 -9.95
N LYS A 14 0.97 -35.90 -11.02
CA LYS A 14 1.58 -34.62 -11.46
C LYS A 14 1.28 -33.46 -10.51
N THR A 15 0.15 -33.45 -9.81
CA THR A 15 -0.28 -32.32 -8.97
C THR A 15 0.46 -32.24 -7.63
N LYS A 16 0.94 -33.37 -7.07
CA LYS A 16 1.70 -33.36 -5.80
C LYS A 16 3.16 -32.93 -5.97
N SER A 17 3.79 -33.26 -7.09
CA SER A 17 5.19 -32.87 -7.36
C SER A 17 5.34 -31.35 -7.57
N THR A 18 4.37 -30.71 -8.21
CA THR A 18 4.42 -29.26 -8.50
C THR A 18 4.24 -28.40 -7.25
N SER A 19 3.39 -28.80 -6.29
CA SER A 19 3.15 -28.01 -5.07
C SER A 19 4.34 -28.04 -4.11
N VAL A 20 5.03 -29.18 -3.99
CA VAL A 20 6.26 -29.34 -3.18
C VAL A 20 7.43 -28.57 -3.80
N GLY A 21 7.51 -28.50 -5.13
CA GLY A 21 8.46 -27.64 -5.83
C GLY A 21 8.16 -26.15 -5.63
N LEU A 22 6.89 -25.76 -5.64
CA LEU A 22 6.47 -24.36 -5.45
C LEU A 22 6.80 -23.86 -4.04
N THR A 23 6.46 -24.62 -2.99
CA THR A 23 6.72 -24.22 -1.59
C THR A 23 8.20 -24.19 -1.27
N LYS A 24 8.99 -25.14 -1.79
CA LYS A 24 10.45 -25.14 -1.63
C LYS A 24 11.10 -23.94 -2.35
N ASN A 25 10.64 -23.62 -3.56
CA ASN A 25 11.12 -22.45 -4.29
C ASN A 25 10.74 -21.15 -3.55
N ILE A 26 9.50 -21.00 -3.10
CA ILE A 26 9.05 -19.84 -2.32
C ILE A 26 9.89 -19.68 -1.05
N GLY A 27 10.18 -20.77 -0.32
CA GLY A 27 11.01 -20.73 0.88
C GLY A 27 12.44 -20.25 0.63
N VAL A 28 13.07 -20.69 -0.46
CA VAL A 28 14.41 -20.23 -0.86
C VAL A 28 14.38 -18.75 -1.26
N TYR A 29 13.38 -18.32 -2.02
CA TYR A 29 13.22 -16.91 -2.41
C TYR A 29 12.98 -15.98 -1.21
N VAL A 30 12.18 -16.41 -0.24
CA VAL A 30 11.93 -15.63 0.98
C VAL A 30 13.20 -15.54 1.83
N ALA A 31 13.95 -16.64 1.97
CA ALA A 31 15.22 -16.64 2.70
C ALA A 31 16.26 -15.71 2.07
N ASP A 32 16.36 -15.70 0.73
CA ASP A 32 17.27 -14.80 0.01
C ASP A 32 16.82 -13.34 0.08
N GLU A 33 15.51 -13.07 0.06
CA GLU A 33 14.98 -11.71 0.19
C GLU A 33 15.13 -11.17 1.62
N ILE A 34 14.97 -12.01 2.65
CA ILE A 34 15.24 -11.62 4.06
C ILE A 34 16.69 -11.21 4.24
N LYS A 35 17.65 -11.91 3.60
CA LYS A 35 19.07 -11.54 3.68
C LYS A 35 19.36 -10.21 2.98
N ARG A 36 18.68 -9.93 1.86
CA ARG A 36 18.91 -8.72 1.06
C ARG A 36 18.21 -7.48 1.62
N ALA A 37 16.99 -7.65 2.12
CA ALA A 37 16.14 -6.57 2.62
C ALA A 37 15.24 -7.07 3.76
N PRO A 38 15.82 -7.27 4.96
CA PRO A 38 15.12 -7.90 6.07
C PRO A 38 13.91 -7.09 6.53
N ILE A 39 14.07 -5.76 6.61
CA ILE A 39 13.02 -4.84 7.08
C ILE A 39 11.81 -4.90 6.13
N ALA A 40 12.04 -4.70 4.82
CA ALA A 40 10.94 -4.70 3.85
C ALA A 40 10.21 -6.05 3.80
N THR A 41 10.94 -7.17 3.85
CA THR A 41 10.36 -8.51 3.80
C THR A 41 9.54 -8.83 5.05
N LEU A 42 10.08 -8.48 6.23
CA LEU A 42 9.35 -8.63 7.49
C LEU A 42 8.14 -7.70 7.55
N SER A 43 8.25 -6.45 7.10
CA SER A 43 7.11 -5.54 7.03
C SER A 43 6.00 -6.04 6.10
N ILE A 44 6.33 -6.59 4.93
CA ILE A 44 5.36 -7.22 4.03
C ILE A 44 4.71 -8.42 4.73
N LEU A 45 5.51 -9.30 5.33
CA LEU A 45 5.00 -10.52 5.97
C LEU A 45 4.09 -10.20 7.17
N VAL A 46 4.57 -9.36 8.09
CA VAL A 46 3.84 -8.94 9.28
C VAL A 46 2.62 -8.11 8.90
N GLY A 47 2.74 -7.20 7.92
CA GLY A 47 1.64 -6.38 7.44
C GLY A 47 0.55 -7.19 6.75
N ALA A 48 0.91 -8.13 5.88
CA ALA A 48 -0.04 -8.98 5.19
C ALA A 48 -0.69 -10.01 6.14
N ILE A 49 0.09 -10.71 6.95
CA ILE A 49 -0.45 -11.70 7.90
C ILE A 49 -1.24 -10.98 9.00
N GLY A 50 -0.69 -9.91 9.57
CA GLY A 50 -1.34 -9.12 10.61
C GLY A 50 -2.64 -8.48 10.13
N GLY A 51 -2.65 -7.91 8.92
CA GLY A 51 -3.86 -7.37 8.29
C GLY A 51 -4.90 -8.45 8.01
N CYS A 52 -4.49 -9.63 7.52
CA CYS A 52 -5.39 -10.76 7.30
C CYS A 52 -6.00 -11.26 8.61
N LEU A 53 -5.18 -11.49 9.65
CA LEU A 53 -5.65 -11.91 10.96
C LEU A 53 -6.58 -10.87 11.58
N ALA A 54 -6.21 -9.59 11.54
CA ALA A 54 -7.03 -8.50 12.06
C ALA A 54 -8.37 -8.38 11.31
N PHE A 55 -8.38 -8.64 10.01
CA PHE A 55 -9.61 -8.70 9.22
C PHE A 55 -10.51 -9.87 9.64
N PHE A 56 -9.93 -11.06 9.85
CA PHE A 56 -10.66 -12.21 10.39
C PHE A 56 -11.21 -11.94 11.80
N PHE A 57 -10.39 -11.36 12.69
CA PHE A 57 -10.81 -11.00 14.04
C PHE A 57 -11.92 -9.94 14.04
N ALA A 58 -11.83 -8.92 13.19
CA ALA A 58 -12.90 -7.95 12.98
C ALA A 58 -14.18 -8.61 12.46
N GLY A 59 -14.04 -9.60 11.56
CA GLY A 59 -15.17 -10.34 11.00
C GLY A 59 -15.99 -11.09 12.06
N ILE A 60 -15.32 -11.69 13.04
CA ILE A 60 -15.93 -12.53 14.10
C ILE A 60 -16.31 -11.74 15.37
N GLN A 61 -15.89 -10.48 15.51
CA GLN A 61 -16.16 -9.70 16.71
C GLN A 61 -17.68 -9.44 16.86
N PRO A 62 -18.29 -9.71 18.03
CA PRO A 62 -19.69 -9.40 18.27
C PRO A 62 -19.95 -7.89 18.17
N ASN A 63 -21.15 -7.51 17.72
CA ASN A 63 -21.54 -6.12 17.49
C ASN A 63 -21.41 -5.30 18.78
N SER A 64 -20.26 -4.66 18.93
CA SER A 64 -19.95 -3.78 20.05
C SER A 64 -20.14 -2.36 19.54
N GLN A 65 -21.34 -1.81 19.74
CA GLN A 65 -21.58 -0.39 19.51
C GLN A 65 -20.88 0.37 20.63
N SER A 66 -19.80 1.08 20.29
CA SER A 66 -19.15 1.99 21.23
C SER A 66 -19.42 3.41 20.75
N PRO A 67 -20.04 4.27 21.56
CA PRO A 67 -20.14 5.68 21.22
C PRO A 67 -18.75 6.29 21.26
N ILE A 68 -18.12 6.47 20.09
CA ILE A 68 -16.91 7.26 19.96
C ILE A 68 -17.31 8.73 20.13
N LEU A 69 -17.20 9.26 21.35
CA LEU A 69 -17.23 10.69 21.58
C LEU A 69 -15.90 11.28 21.09
N SER A 70 -15.92 11.89 19.91
CA SER A 70 -14.78 12.70 19.45
C SER A 70 -14.74 14.02 20.24
N PRO A 71 -13.67 14.34 20.99
CA PRO A 71 -13.56 15.59 21.74
C PRO A 71 -13.51 16.84 20.85
N ALA A 72 -13.23 16.67 19.55
CA ALA A 72 -13.08 17.76 18.58
C ALA A 72 -14.41 18.26 17.98
N LEU A 73 -15.55 17.63 18.32
CA LEU A 73 -16.87 17.91 17.73
C LEU A 73 -17.90 18.41 18.76
N SER A 74 -17.46 19.23 19.73
CA SER A 74 -18.29 19.78 20.83
C SER A 74 -19.35 20.82 20.41
N GLY A 75 -19.79 20.82 19.15
CA GLY A 75 -20.80 21.74 18.64
C GLY A 75 -21.77 21.17 17.59
N ALA A 76 -21.64 19.89 17.21
CA ALA A 76 -22.54 19.23 16.26
C ALA A 76 -23.18 18.01 16.92
N VAL A 77 -23.89 18.25 18.02
CA VAL A 77 -24.68 17.27 18.74
C VAL A 77 -25.99 17.11 17.97
N ASP A 78 -25.97 16.20 16.99
CA ASP A 78 -27.06 15.28 16.67
C ASP A 78 -26.68 14.49 15.40
N SER A 79 -26.56 13.17 15.54
CA SER A 79 -26.38 12.17 14.45
C SER A 79 -24.98 11.76 13.98
N VAL A 80 -23.93 11.82 14.80
CA VAL A 80 -22.84 10.84 14.63
C VAL A 80 -23.39 9.48 15.09
N GLY A 81 -24.02 8.75 14.17
CA GLY A 81 -24.58 7.42 14.43
C GLY A 81 -23.55 6.52 15.11
N ALA A 82 -24.01 5.58 15.95
CA ALA A 82 -23.15 4.67 16.70
C ALA A 82 -22.06 4.09 15.78
N VAL A 83 -20.80 4.41 16.10
CA VAL A 83 -19.66 3.95 15.31
C VAL A 83 -19.33 2.53 15.73
N GLU A 84 -19.57 1.57 14.85
CA GLU A 84 -19.20 0.18 15.14
C GLU A 84 -17.68 0.02 14.97
N ILE A 85 -16.99 -0.25 16.08
CA ILE A 85 -15.53 -0.50 16.11
C ILE A 85 -15.15 -1.58 15.10
N ARG A 86 -16.02 -2.57 14.93
CA ARG A 86 -15.89 -3.66 13.95
C ARG A 86 -15.62 -3.14 12.54
N ASN A 87 -16.38 -2.13 12.10
CA ASN A 87 -16.30 -1.62 10.73
C ASN A 87 -15.02 -0.79 10.53
N ILE A 88 -14.62 -0.01 11.53
CA ILE A 88 -13.32 0.68 11.53
C ILE A 88 -12.18 -0.33 11.42
N LEU A 89 -12.21 -1.36 12.27
CA LEU A 89 -11.15 -2.37 12.33
C LEU A 89 -11.08 -3.15 11.01
N MET A 90 -12.22 -3.44 10.38
CA MET A 90 -12.30 -4.08 9.07
C MET A 90 -11.67 -3.22 7.97
N VAL A 91 -11.99 -1.92 7.91
CA VAL A 91 -11.41 -0.98 6.94
C VAL A 91 -9.91 -0.86 7.14
N MET A 92 -9.45 -0.66 8.38
CA MET A 92 -8.02 -0.57 8.69
C MET A 92 -7.26 -1.84 8.33
N SER A 93 -7.82 -3.00 8.65
CA SER A 93 -7.21 -4.30 8.36
C SER A 93 -7.11 -4.54 6.85
N PHE A 94 -8.17 -4.21 6.11
CA PHE A 94 -8.17 -4.29 4.65
C PHE A 94 -7.11 -3.36 4.06
N PHE A 95 -7.04 -2.10 4.51
CA PHE A 95 -6.08 -1.12 4.04
C PHE A 95 -4.64 -1.60 4.25
N LEU A 96 -4.32 -2.08 5.46
CA LEU A 96 -2.98 -2.59 5.76
C LEU A 96 -2.65 -3.82 4.91
N PHE A 97 -3.56 -4.79 4.85
CA PHE A 97 -3.36 -5.99 4.04
C PHE A 97 -3.10 -5.67 2.56
N SER A 98 -3.99 -4.89 1.94
CA SER A 98 -3.92 -4.54 0.53
C SER A 98 -2.71 -3.65 0.21
N SER A 99 -2.33 -2.73 1.10
CA SER A 99 -1.16 -1.86 0.92
C SER A 99 0.15 -2.63 1.01
N PHE A 100 0.32 -3.49 2.03
CA PHE A 100 1.52 -4.32 2.16
C PHE A 100 1.63 -5.37 1.07
N LEU A 101 0.51 -5.97 0.67
CA LEU A 101 0.47 -6.90 -0.47
C LEU A 101 0.85 -6.19 -1.77
N GLY A 102 0.25 -5.02 -2.03
CA GLY A 102 0.54 -4.20 -3.19
C GLY A 102 2.00 -3.77 -3.27
N ALA A 103 2.56 -3.27 -2.16
CA ALA A 103 3.97 -2.93 -2.06
C ALA A 103 4.88 -4.15 -2.27
N GLY A 104 4.48 -5.33 -1.78
CA GLY A 104 5.17 -6.60 -2.04
C GLY A 104 5.21 -6.98 -3.52
N VAL A 105 4.08 -6.84 -4.24
CA VAL A 105 4.00 -7.08 -5.69
C VAL A 105 4.89 -6.11 -6.45
N VAL A 106 4.83 -4.82 -6.13
CA VAL A 106 5.68 -3.79 -6.74
C VAL A 106 7.16 -4.12 -6.54
N ARG A 107 7.54 -4.47 -5.31
CA ARG A 107 8.91 -4.85 -4.97
C ARG A 107 9.38 -6.09 -5.74
N PHE A 108 8.50 -7.06 -5.95
CA PHE A 108 8.81 -8.24 -6.75
C PHE A 108 9.06 -7.89 -8.23
N VAL A 109 8.23 -7.00 -8.80
CA VAL A 109 8.39 -6.54 -10.20
C VAL A 109 9.62 -5.65 -10.38
N ALA A 110 9.93 -4.80 -9.40
CA ALA A 110 11.09 -3.90 -9.41
C ALA A 110 12.41 -4.65 -9.61
N LYS A 111 12.51 -5.90 -9.16
CA LYS A 111 13.69 -6.74 -9.36
C LYS A 111 14.00 -7.04 -10.83
N LYS A 112 12.98 -7.04 -11.70
CA LYS A 112 13.12 -7.37 -13.13
C LYS A 112 12.93 -6.15 -14.02
N HIS A 113 12.07 -5.21 -13.61
CA HIS A 113 11.69 -4.05 -14.41
C HIS A 113 11.53 -2.82 -13.52
N GLU A 114 12.61 -2.07 -13.34
CA GLU A 114 12.66 -0.89 -12.47
C GLU A 114 11.63 0.18 -12.90
N VAL A 115 11.65 0.60 -14.17
CA VAL A 115 10.74 1.64 -14.69
C VAL A 115 9.27 1.20 -14.63
N ALA A 116 8.98 -0.05 -15.02
CA ALA A 116 7.62 -0.58 -14.98
C ALA A 116 7.08 -0.69 -13.55
N SER A 117 7.95 -0.95 -12.58
CA SER A 117 7.57 -1.03 -11.16
C SER A 117 7.12 0.32 -10.60
N ILE A 118 7.69 1.45 -11.08
CA ILE A 118 7.26 2.79 -10.66
C ILE A 118 5.83 3.05 -11.14
N LEU A 119 5.54 2.80 -12.43
CA LEU A 119 4.18 2.95 -12.96
C LEU A 119 3.19 2.02 -12.25
N LEU A 120 3.58 0.76 -12.05
CA LEU A 120 2.76 -0.21 -11.33
C LEU A 120 2.49 0.22 -9.88
N SER A 121 3.47 0.84 -9.21
CA SER A 121 3.29 1.34 -7.84
C SER A 121 2.23 2.42 -7.75
N VAL A 122 2.18 3.33 -8.72
CA VAL A 122 1.16 4.39 -8.78
C VAL A 122 -0.22 3.77 -8.99
N LEU A 123 -0.34 2.83 -9.93
CA LEU A 123 -1.60 2.16 -10.23
C LEU A 123 -2.12 1.36 -9.04
N ILE A 124 -1.28 0.52 -8.44
CA ILE A 124 -1.67 -0.31 -7.30
C ILE A 124 -2.02 0.57 -6.09
N ALA A 125 -1.21 1.59 -5.78
CA ALA A 125 -1.51 2.49 -4.67
C ALA A 125 -2.83 3.24 -4.88
N ALA A 126 -3.07 3.77 -6.08
CA ALA A 126 -4.33 4.46 -6.40
C ALA A 126 -5.55 3.54 -6.28
N VAL A 127 -5.47 2.31 -6.80
CA VAL A 127 -6.55 1.31 -6.71
C VAL A 127 -6.78 0.85 -5.27
N THR A 128 -5.72 0.60 -4.49
CA THR A 128 -5.82 0.23 -3.08
C THR A 128 -6.45 1.34 -2.25
N ASN A 129 -6.05 2.59 -2.47
CA ASN A 129 -6.60 3.73 -1.77
C ASN A 129 -8.07 3.94 -2.12
N PHE A 130 -8.42 3.89 -3.41
CA PHE A 130 -9.81 3.93 -3.87
C PHE A 130 -10.64 2.81 -3.26
N SER A 131 -10.15 1.57 -3.26
CA SER A 131 -10.87 0.42 -2.68
C SER A 131 -11.10 0.60 -1.18
N THR A 132 -10.12 1.19 -0.48
CA THR A 132 -10.25 1.51 0.94
C THR A 132 -11.31 2.58 1.17
N LEU A 133 -11.33 3.64 0.36
CA LEU A 133 -12.34 4.69 0.42
C LEU A 133 -13.74 4.18 0.06
N PHE A 134 -13.83 3.26 -0.90
CA PHE A 134 -15.06 2.56 -1.23
C PHE A 134 -15.57 1.74 -0.04
N LEU A 135 -14.70 1.04 0.69
CA LEU A 135 -15.08 0.36 1.93
C LEU A 135 -15.49 1.33 3.05
N VAL A 136 -14.82 2.48 3.19
CA VAL A 136 -15.24 3.55 4.12
C VAL A 136 -16.66 4.05 3.78
N TYR A 137 -16.97 4.17 2.49
CA TYR A 137 -18.30 4.56 2.03
C TYR A 137 -19.37 3.50 2.36
N LEU A 138 -19.03 2.20 2.18
CA LEU A 138 -19.95 1.10 2.45
C LEU A 138 -20.14 0.82 3.95
N ALA A 139 -19.11 1.05 4.76
CA ALA A 139 -19.08 0.76 6.19
C ALA A 139 -19.99 1.71 7.01
N PRO A 140 -20.91 1.20 7.83
CA PRO A 140 -21.63 2.02 8.79
C PRO A 140 -20.73 2.46 9.96
N PRO A 141 -20.92 3.69 10.50
CA PRO A 141 -21.82 4.74 10.03
C PRO A 141 -21.23 5.43 8.81
N ARG A 142 -22.03 5.46 7.73
CA ARG A 142 -21.64 6.11 6.48
C ARG A 142 -21.24 7.55 6.79
N ALA A 143 -20.05 7.98 6.34
CA ALA A 143 -19.65 9.36 6.49
C ALA A 143 -20.72 10.26 5.83
N ARG A 144 -21.40 11.08 6.63
CA ARG A 144 -22.51 11.92 6.15
C ARG A 144 -22.07 13.32 5.75
N SER A 145 -20.78 13.65 5.90
CA SER A 145 -20.24 14.97 5.60
C SER A 145 -19.04 14.92 4.66
N TYR A 146 -18.95 15.92 3.78
CA TYR A 146 -17.82 16.13 2.88
C TYR A 146 -16.48 16.24 3.63
N GLN A 147 -16.50 16.80 4.84
CA GLN A 147 -15.30 16.99 5.66
C GLN A 147 -14.73 15.65 6.16
N LEU A 148 -15.60 14.68 6.48
CA LEU A 148 -15.17 13.34 6.89
C LEU A 148 -14.57 12.57 5.71
N PHE A 149 -15.17 12.66 4.51
CA PHE A 149 -14.60 12.04 3.31
C PHE A 149 -13.28 12.68 2.90
N TYR A 150 -13.18 14.00 2.96
CA TYR A 150 -11.92 14.71 2.72
C TYR A 150 -10.82 14.23 3.67
N ALA A 151 -11.11 14.16 4.98
CA ALA A 151 -10.14 13.66 5.96
C ALA A 151 -9.77 12.18 5.74
N ALA A 152 -10.74 11.34 5.33
CA ALA A 152 -10.47 9.94 4.99
C ALA A 152 -9.56 9.83 3.76
N HIS A 153 -9.79 10.63 2.72
CA HIS A 153 -8.96 10.72 1.52
C HIS A 153 -7.51 11.06 1.85
N ASP A 154 -7.28 12.10 2.67
CA ASP A 154 -5.95 12.52 3.08
C ASP A 154 -5.28 11.45 3.94
N ASN A 155 -6.00 10.89 4.92
CA ASN A 155 -5.45 9.86 5.81
C ASN A 155 -5.04 8.60 5.05
N VAL A 156 -5.89 8.10 4.14
CA VAL A 156 -5.57 6.93 3.31
C VAL A 156 -4.37 7.22 2.41
N PHE A 157 -4.31 8.41 1.81
CA PHE A 157 -3.18 8.84 0.99
C PHE A 157 -1.87 8.86 1.78
N TYR A 158 -1.81 9.58 2.91
CA TYR A 158 -0.59 9.69 3.73
C TYR A 158 -0.18 8.34 4.33
N ALA A 159 -1.13 7.54 4.80
CA ALA A 159 -0.83 6.21 5.31
C ALA A 159 -0.25 5.31 4.21
N SER A 160 -0.80 5.36 2.98
CA SER A 160 -0.31 4.57 1.86
C SER A 160 1.12 4.98 1.49
N MET A 161 1.40 6.28 1.49
CA MET A 161 2.73 6.83 1.24
C MET A 161 3.75 6.30 2.25
N VAL A 162 3.40 6.24 3.55
CA VAL A 162 4.28 5.66 4.58
C VAL A 162 4.54 4.17 4.32
N VAL A 163 3.52 3.38 3.95
CA VAL A 163 3.69 1.95 3.65
C VAL A 163 4.62 1.74 2.45
N TYR A 164 4.40 2.47 1.35
CA TYR A 164 5.25 2.32 0.16
C TYR A 164 6.67 2.83 0.39
N LEU A 165 6.86 3.93 1.14
CA LEU A 165 8.20 4.41 1.51
C LEU A 165 8.95 3.42 2.40
N THR A 166 8.28 2.81 3.37
CA THR A 166 8.93 1.85 4.28
C THR A 166 9.32 0.55 3.57
N VAL A 167 8.49 0.06 2.63
CA VAL A 167 8.74 -1.21 1.93
C VAL A 167 9.63 -1.05 0.70
N CYS A 168 9.44 0.01 -0.08
CA CYS A 168 10.11 0.21 -1.36
C CYS A 168 11.15 1.34 -1.32
N GLY A 169 10.99 2.34 -0.45
CA GLY A 169 11.81 3.55 -0.44
C GLY A 169 13.30 3.27 -0.25
N ALA A 170 13.69 2.33 0.62
CA ALA A 170 15.11 2.01 0.85
C ALA A 170 15.85 1.56 -0.43
N ALA A 171 15.18 0.83 -1.33
CA ALA A 171 15.79 0.43 -2.60
C ALA A 171 15.95 1.63 -3.53
N VAL A 172 14.88 2.42 -3.69
CA VAL A 172 14.88 3.62 -4.53
C VAL A 172 15.91 4.65 -4.07
N PHE A 173 16.02 4.89 -2.76
CA PHE A 173 17.01 5.81 -2.19
C PHE A 173 18.44 5.33 -2.41
N LYS A 174 18.69 4.02 -2.32
CA LYS A 174 20.00 3.45 -2.60
C LYS A 174 20.40 3.65 -4.07
N ASP A 175 19.47 3.44 -4.99
CA ASP A 175 19.72 3.57 -6.43
C ASP A 175 19.98 5.04 -6.82
N ILE A 176 19.23 5.98 -6.23
CA ILE A 176 19.46 7.42 -6.42
C ILE A 176 20.82 7.83 -5.84
N TYR A 177 21.16 7.36 -4.63
CA TYR A 177 22.43 7.69 -4.00
C TYR A 177 23.63 7.21 -4.84
N HIS A 178 23.58 5.98 -5.37
CA HIS A 178 24.62 5.46 -6.26
C HIS A 178 24.69 6.23 -7.59
N SER A 179 23.56 6.69 -8.11
CA SER A 179 23.51 7.47 -9.37
C SER A 179 24.08 8.88 -9.23
N ILE A 180 23.94 9.49 -8.04
CA ILE A 180 24.48 10.83 -7.73
C ILE A 180 25.97 10.76 -7.37
N GLN A 181 26.44 9.61 -6.87
CA GLN A 181 27.84 9.39 -6.49
C GLN A 181 28.51 8.27 -7.32
N PRO A 182 28.63 8.44 -8.67
CA PRO A 182 29.37 7.50 -9.49
C PRO A 182 30.87 7.64 -9.18
N ASP A 183 31.45 6.63 -8.52
CA ASP A 183 32.90 6.47 -8.31
C ASP A 183 33.68 7.74 -7.89
N LEU A 184 33.62 8.09 -6.60
CA LEU A 184 34.72 8.81 -5.95
C LEU A 184 35.91 7.85 -5.75
N LYS A 185 36.50 7.38 -6.85
CA LYS A 185 37.78 6.67 -6.85
C LYS A 185 38.95 7.58 -7.22
N ASP A 186 38.71 8.83 -7.60
CA ASP A 186 39.75 9.80 -7.84
C ASP A 186 39.48 11.14 -7.15
N LYS A 187 40.48 11.58 -6.40
CA LYS A 187 40.73 12.94 -5.87
C LYS A 187 40.02 13.36 -4.58
N SER A 188 40.74 13.16 -3.48
CA SER A 188 41.32 14.26 -2.68
C SER A 188 40.62 15.62 -2.84
N SER A 189 39.49 15.83 -2.18
CA SER A 189 39.01 17.20 -1.86
C SER A 189 37.88 17.19 -0.84
N GLY A 190 38.15 17.76 0.35
CA GLY A 190 37.22 18.47 1.24
C GLY A 190 36.05 17.70 1.85
N ASP A 191 36.01 17.65 3.19
CA ASP A 191 34.82 17.24 3.95
C ASP A 191 33.54 18.04 3.55
N ASP A 192 33.69 19.27 3.04
CA ASP A 192 32.59 20.12 2.58
C ASP A 192 31.85 19.57 1.33
N ALA A 193 32.50 18.74 0.51
CA ALA A 193 31.87 18.15 -0.69
C ALA A 193 30.92 16.99 -0.34
N LYS A 194 31.08 16.35 0.83
CA LYS A 194 30.16 15.31 1.29
C LYS A 194 28.85 15.88 1.83
N GLU A 195 28.89 17.02 2.54
CA GLU A 195 27.68 17.68 3.06
C GLU A 195 26.83 18.28 1.94
N ALA A 196 27.44 18.96 0.96
CA ALA A 196 26.72 19.55 -0.18
C ALA A 196 25.97 18.50 -1.04
N ASN A 197 26.55 17.31 -1.19
CA ASN A 197 25.92 16.21 -1.93
C ASN A 197 24.76 15.54 -1.16
N GLY A 198 24.78 15.56 0.18
CA GLY A 198 23.69 15.05 1.02
C GLY A 198 22.39 15.86 0.89
N ILE A 199 22.52 17.19 0.81
CA ILE A 199 21.38 18.10 0.62
C ILE A 199 20.77 17.93 -0.79
N GLY A 200 21.61 17.80 -1.82
CA GLY A 200 21.16 17.53 -3.19
C GLY A 200 20.39 16.22 -3.33
N PHE A 201 20.87 15.15 -2.67
CA PHE A 201 20.17 13.86 -2.61
C PHE A 201 18.78 13.98 -1.97
N LEU A 202 18.69 14.64 -0.81
CA LEU A 202 17.42 14.86 -0.12
C LEU A 202 16.42 15.65 -0.95
N PHE A 203 16.90 16.65 -1.70
CA PHE A 203 16.06 17.46 -2.58
C PHE A 203 15.49 16.65 -3.75
N VAL A 204 16.32 15.84 -4.43
CA VAL A 204 15.88 14.95 -5.52
C VAL A 204 14.90 13.90 -5.00
N ALA A 205 15.20 13.30 -3.84
CA ALA A 205 14.31 12.37 -3.17
C ALA A 205 12.94 13.01 -2.87
N ALA A 206 12.92 14.22 -2.33
CA ALA A 206 11.67 14.94 -2.03
C ALA A 206 10.84 15.21 -3.30
N ILE A 207 11.48 15.59 -4.41
CA ILE A 207 10.78 15.80 -5.69
C ILE A 207 10.15 14.51 -6.19
N LEU A 208 10.89 13.40 -6.18
CA LEU A 208 10.38 12.11 -6.65
C LEU A 208 9.20 11.63 -5.81
N ILE A 209 9.27 11.81 -4.49
CA ILE A 209 8.17 11.51 -3.58
C ILE A 209 6.97 12.40 -3.88
N ALA A 210 7.18 13.70 -4.11
CA ALA A 210 6.10 14.63 -4.45
C ALA A 210 5.43 14.27 -5.79
N LEU A 211 6.21 13.92 -6.82
CA LEU A 211 5.68 13.49 -8.12
C LEU A 211 4.90 12.18 -8.01
N TRP A 212 5.43 11.20 -7.27
CA TRP A 212 4.73 9.95 -7.02
C TRP A 212 3.43 10.19 -6.26
N GLY A 213 3.48 10.99 -5.20
CA GLY A 213 2.33 11.35 -4.39
C GLY A 213 1.26 12.07 -5.20
N TRP A 214 1.65 13.04 -6.03
CA TRP A 214 0.74 13.71 -6.96
C TRP A 214 0.04 12.70 -7.88
N ALA A 215 0.80 11.80 -8.50
CA ALA A 215 0.25 10.83 -9.46
C ALA A 215 -0.74 9.87 -8.79
N VAL A 216 -0.41 9.37 -7.59
CA VAL A 216 -1.30 8.52 -6.79
C VAL A 216 -2.56 9.27 -6.39
N PHE A 217 -2.42 10.51 -5.91
CA PHE A 217 -3.54 11.34 -5.49
C PHE A 217 -4.47 11.67 -6.65
N ALA A 218 -3.92 12.02 -7.82
CA ALA A 218 -4.68 12.27 -9.03
C ALA A 218 -5.43 11.01 -9.52
N GLY A 219 -4.79 9.84 -9.44
CA GLY A 219 -5.42 8.55 -9.76
C GLY A 219 -6.57 8.21 -8.82
N GLN A 220 -6.32 8.32 -7.51
CA GLN A 220 -7.34 8.16 -6.46
C GLN A 220 -8.53 9.10 -6.69
N LYS A 221 -8.28 10.40 -6.89
CA LYS A 221 -9.31 11.41 -7.11
C LYS A 221 -10.17 11.07 -8.33
N ARG A 222 -9.55 10.75 -9.47
CA ARG A 222 -10.29 10.36 -10.68
C ARG A 222 -11.16 9.12 -10.48
N LEU A 223 -10.65 8.10 -9.78
CA LEU A 223 -11.42 6.88 -9.49
C LEU A 223 -12.62 7.19 -8.59
N THR A 224 -12.40 7.98 -7.54
CA THR A 224 -13.47 8.43 -6.66
C THR A 224 -14.51 9.25 -7.42
N ASP A 225 -14.10 10.26 -8.19
CA ASP A 225 -15.01 11.12 -8.95
C ASP A 225 -15.78 10.38 -10.05
N THR A 226 -15.31 9.19 -10.47
CA THR A 226 -15.97 8.36 -11.50
C THR A 226 -16.94 7.34 -10.90
N PHE A 227 -16.61 6.74 -9.75
CA PHE A 227 -17.30 5.55 -9.24
C PHE A 227 -18.03 5.75 -7.92
N LEU A 228 -17.77 6.84 -7.19
CA LEU A 228 -18.43 7.17 -5.94
C LEU A 228 -19.42 8.33 -6.14
N PRO A 229 -20.46 8.46 -5.30
CA PRO A 229 -21.41 9.57 -5.39
C PRO A 229 -20.78 10.89 -4.92
N ASP A 230 -21.37 12.02 -5.33
CA ASP A 230 -20.83 13.39 -5.12
C ASP A 230 -20.39 13.69 -3.68
N ILE A 231 -21.08 13.13 -2.68
CA ILE A 231 -20.74 13.26 -1.25
C ILE A 231 -19.36 12.71 -0.87
N ALA A 232 -18.81 11.80 -1.68
CA ALA A 232 -17.49 11.20 -1.51
C ALA A 232 -16.44 11.82 -2.45
N HIS A 233 -16.82 12.77 -3.34
CA HIS A 233 -15.86 13.47 -4.17
C HIS A 233 -14.94 14.35 -3.32
N TYR A 234 -13.69 14.47 -3.77
CA TYR A 234 -12.73 15.36 -3.11
C TYR A 234 -13.03 16.82 -3.47
N ILE A 235 -13.59 17.58 -2.52
CA ILE A 235 -13.82 19.02 -2.68
C ILE A 235 -12.57 19.76 -2.22
N GLU A 236 -11.88 20.38 -3.17
CA GLU A 236 -10.82 21.33 -2.90
C GLU A 236 -11.46 22.55 -2.22
N LYS A 237 -11.11 22.82 -0.95
CA LYS A 237 -11.61 24.02 -0.27
C LYS A 237 -11.08 25.25 -1.01
N THR A 238 -11.90 25.85 -1.86
CA THR A 238 -11.65 27.23 -2.31
C THR A 238 -11.51 28.09 -1.05
N PRO A 239 -10.39 28.80 -0.84
CA PRO A 239 -10.28 29.68 0.30
C PRO A 239 -11.39 30.71 0.16
N VAL A 240 -12.28 30.74 1.16
CA VAL A 240 -13.24 31.84 1.30
C VAL A 240 -12.38 33.09 1.42
N LYS A 241 -12.33 33.89 0.33
CA LYS A 241 -11.80 35.25 0.39
C LYS A 241 -12.59 35.96 1.50
N LYS A 242 -11.92 36.21 2.62
CA LYS A 242 -12.39 37.22 3.57
C LYS A 242 -12.12 38.59 3.00
#